data_AF-A0AA38PS61-F1
#
_entry.id   AF-A0AA38PS61-F1
#
_cell.length_a   1.000
_cell.length_b   1.000
_cell.length_c   1.000
_cell.angle_alpha   90.00
_cell.angle_beta   90.00
_cell.angle_gamma   90.00
#
_symmetry.space_group_name_H-M   'P 1'
#
loop_
_entity.id
_entity.type
_entity.pdbx_description
1 polymer ?
#
loop_
_entity_poly.entity_id
_entity_poly.type
_entity_poly.pdbx_seq_one_letter_code
_entity_poly.pdbx_strand_id
1 'polypeptide(L)'
;NPEFESFQNGFYRNDSASFRSILDQMYNSGRDIFVDWMWPHSVKLVCQEVDTEFSKGEQAMHMSSLDVTADFLSTWDINDLFGNRQSLAEIMPVWVHILQAATRA
;
A
#
# COMPACT_ATOMS: atom_id res chain seq x y z
N ASN A 1 5.18 -24.58 37.19
CA ASN A 1 4.67 -25.50 36.14
C ASN A 1 5.78 -25.79 35.14
N PRO A 2 6.55 -26.86 35.35
CA PRO A 2 7.63 -27.29 34.45
C PRO A 2 7.14 -27.82 33.08
N GLU A 3 5.83 -27.93 32.90
CA GLU A 3 5.17 -28.53 31.73
C GLU A 3 5.18 -27.63 30.48
N PHE A 4 5.64 -26.39 30.60
CA PHE A 4 5.71 -25.41 29.51
C PHE A 4 7.14 -24.99 29.15
N GLU A 5 8.18 -25.52 29.83
CA GLU A 5 9.58 -25.17 29.52
C GLU A 5 10.02 -25.68 28.13
N SER A 6 9.39 -26.74 27.61
CA SER A 6 9.67 -27.29 26.28
C SER A 6 8.99 -26.53 25.14
N PHE A 7 8.08 -25.59 25.43
CA PHE A 7 7.50 -24.68 24.45
C PHE A 7 8.35 -23.40 24.35
N GLN A 8 9.65 -23.54 24.11
CA GLN A 8 10.43 -22.41 23.63
C GLN A 8 9.94 -22.08 22.22
N ASN A 9 9.22 -20.97 22.10
CA ASN A 9 8.83 -20.36 20.84
C ASN A 9 10.06 -20.34 19.91
N GLY A 10 9.97 -20.98 18.74
CA GLY A 10 11.07 -21.00 17.76
C GLY A 10 11.56 -19.61 17.36
N PHE A 11 10.75 -18.58 17.60
CA PHE A 11 11.07 -17.16 17.48
C PHE A 11 12.21 -16.65 18.37
N TYR A 12 12.50 -17.30 19.50
CA TYR A 12 13.54 -16.85 20.46
C TYR A 12 14.78 -17.74 20.49
N ARG A 13 14.92 -18.70 19.55
CA ARG A 13 16.18 -19.43 19.39
C ARG A 13 17.24 -18.44 18.85
N ASN A 14 18.41 -18.43 19.47
CA ASN A 14 19.56 -17.59 19.10
C ASN A 14 20.15 -17.86 17.70
N ASP A 15 19.53 -18.73 16.90
CA ASP A 15 19.72 -18.75 15.45
C ASP A 15 18.81 -17.67 14.88
N SER A 16 19.34 -16.45 14.73
CA SER A 16 18.60 -15.29 14.23
C SER A 16 18.29 -15.44 12.74
N ALA A 17 17.41 -16.38 12.41
CA ALA A 17 16.69 -16.41 11.15
C ALA A 17 16.09 -15.02 10.97
N SER A 18 16.53 -14.30 9.94
CA SER A 18 16.02 -12.96 9.66
C SER A 18 14.49 -13.00 9.63
N PHE A 19 13.82 -11.95 10.10
CA PHE A 19 12.35 -11.87 10.05
C PHE A 19 11.80 -12.25 8.67
N ARG A 20 12.52 -11.86 7.61
CA ARG A 20 12.23 -12.27 6.23
C ARG A 20 12.24 -13.79 6.05
N SER A 21 13.26 -14.50 6.54
CA SER A 21 13.32 -15.96 6.42
C SER A 21 12.21 -16.68 7.20
N ILE A 22 11.71 -16.08 8.29
CA ILE A 22 10.56 -16.61 9.03
C ILE A 22 9.29 -16.43 8.19
N LEU A 23 9.09 -15.25 7.62
CA LEU A 23 7.97 -14.99 6.71
C LEU A 23 8.01 -15.91 5.49
N ASP A 24 9.19 -16.12 4.90
CA ASP A 24 9.38 -17.04 3.77
C ASP A 24 9.03 -18.48 4.16
N GLN A 25 9.45 -18.94 5.35
CA GLN A 25 9.07 -20.26 5.85
C GLN A 25 7.57 -20.40 6.10
N MET A 26 6.93 -19.37 6.67
CA MET A 26 5.48 -19.35 6.90
C MET A 26 4.71 -19.39 5.58
N TYR A 27 5.14 -18.60 4.59
CA TYR A 27 4.56 -18.61 3.25
C TYR A 27 4.72 -19.97 2.57
N ASN A 28 5.91 -20.57 2.62
CA ASN A 28 6.17 -21.84 1.95
C ASN A 28 5.48 -23.04 2.61
N SER A 29 5.33 -23.03 3.93
CA SER A 29 4.78 -24.17 4.70
C SER A 29 3.26 -24.12 4.85
N GLY A 30 2.66 -22.94 4.78
CA GLY A 30 1.24 -22.73 5.06
C GLY A 30 0.66 -21.60 4.22
N ARG A 31 0.98 -21.59 2.92
CA ARG A 31 0.66 -20.50 1.98
C ARG A 31 -0.77 -20.02 2.11
N ASP A 32 -1.75 -20.90 2.02
CA ASP A 32 -3.16 -20.49 1.97
C ASP A 32 -3.59 -19.83 3.28
N ILE A 33 -3.24 -20.42 4.41
CA ILE A 33 -3.53 -19.86 5.74
C ILE A 33 -2.80 -18.53 5.95
N PHE A 34 -1.53 -18.45 5.52
CA PHE A 34 -0.73 -17.25 5.64
C PHE A 34 -1.27 -16.12 4.76
N VAL A 35 -1.66 -16.42 3.52
CA VAL A 35 -2.26 -15.46 2.59
C VAL A 35 -3.61 -14.99 3.12
N ASP A 36 -4.48 -15.89 3.56
CA ASP A 36 -5.79 -15.54 4.13
C ASP A 36 -5.65 -14.64 5.36
N TRP A 37 -4.66 -14.92 6.22
CA TRP A 37 -4.36 -14.10 7.38
C TRP A 37 -3.77 -12.74 6.99
N MET A 38 -2.81 -12.70 6.08
CA MET A 38 -2.11 -11.47 5.67
C MET A 38 -2.96 -10.54 4.82
N TRP A 39 -3.80 -11.09 3.94
CA TRP A 39 -4.57 -10.35 2.96
C TRP A 39 -5.35 -9.15 3.53
N PRO A 40 -6.21 -9.31 4.56
CA PRO A 40 -6.94 -8.17 5.12
C PRO A 40 -6.01 -7.10 5.72
N HIS A 41 -4.86 -7.49 6.27
CA HIS A 41 -3.88 -6.56 6.82
C HIS A 41 -3.14 -5.79 5.71
N SER A 42 -2.75 -6.49 4.64
CA SER A 42 -2.13 -5.88 3.46
C SER A 42 -3.08 -4.91 2.77
N VAL A 43 -4.36 -5.27 2.59
CA VAL A 43 -5.38 -4.38 2.03
C VAL A 43 -5.54 -3.14 2.91
N LYS A 44 -5.67 -3.32 4.23
CA LYS A 44 -5.79 -2.19 5.17
C LYS A 44 -4.59 -1.25 5.08
N LEU A 45 -3.37 -1.80 5.04
CA LEU A 45 -2.15 -1.00 4.93
C LEU A 45 -2.13 -0.19 3.62
N VAL A 46 -2.46 -0.82 2.49
CA VAL A 46 -2.53 -0.13 1.20
C VAL A 46 -3.58 1.00 1.23
N CYS A 47 -4.76 0.75 1.79
CA CYS A 47 -5.78 1.79 1.94
C CYS A 47 -5.30 2.97 2.80
N GLN A 48 -4.61 2.69 3.91
CA GLN A 48 -4.05 3.73 4.78
C GLN A 48 -2.96 4.55 4.09
N GLU A 49 -2.13 3.90 3.28
CA GLU A 49 -1.06 4.57 2.54
C GLU A 49 -1.65 5.47 1.45
N VAL A 50 -2.64 4.97 0.70
CA VAL A 50 -3.37 5.76 -0.30
C VAL A 50 -4.07 6.96 0.35
N ASP A 51 -4.71 6.79 1.51
CA ASP A 51 -5.37 7.88 2.24
C ASP A 51 -4.36 8.95 2.71
N THR A 52 -3.18 8.50 3.16
CA THR A 52 -2.07 9.38 3.53
C THR A 52 -1.51 10.12 2.33
N GLU A 53 -1.35 9.45 1.19
CA GLU A 53 -0.96 10.06 -0.08
C GLU A 53 -1.99 11.07 -0.56
N PHE A 54 -3.28 10.75 -0.49
CA PHE A 54 -4.37 11.66 -0.85
C PHE A 54 -4.38 12.90 0.04
N SER A 55 -4.21 12.75 1.35
CA SER A 55 -4.16 13.88 2.29
C SER A 55 -2.99 14.83 1.99
N LYS A 56 -1.85 14.30 1.54
CA LYS A 56 -0.71 15.11 1.06
C LYS A 56 -1.01 15.75 -0.30
N GLY A 57 -1.64 14.98 -1.19
CA GLY A 57 -2.05 15.42 -2.51
C GLY A 57 -3.07 16.55 -2.49
N GLU A 58 -4.03 16.52 -1.57
CA GLU A 58 -5.05 17.55 -1.41
C GLU A 58 -4.43 18.94 -1.19
N GLN A 59 -3.30 19.02 -0.47
CA GLN A 59 -2.58 20.29 -0.27
C GLN A 59 -1.87 20.79 -1.54
N ALA A 60 -1.52 19.88 -2.44
CA ALA A 60 -0.86 20.18 -3.71
C ALA A 60 -1.86 20.37 -4.85
N MET A 61 -3.07 19.82 -4.72
CA MET A 61 -4.17 20.01 -5.66
C MET A 61 -4.70 21.43 -5.54
N HIS A 62 -4.61 22.18 -6.63
CA HIS A 62 -5.20 23.50 -6.72
C HIS A 62 -6.06 23.57 -7.97
N MET A 63 -7.36 23.70 -7.77
CA MET A 63 -8.31 23.94 -8.86
C MET A 63 -9.16 25.16 -8.50
N SER A 64 -9.13 26.18 -9.35
CA SER A 64 -10.03 27.32 -9.25
C SER A 64 -11.40 26.92 -9.80
N SER A 65 -12.47 27.55 -9.32
CA SER A 65 -13.80 27.39 -9.92
C SER A 65 -13.85 27.85 -11.39
N LEU A 66 -12.89 28.68 -11.81
CA LEU A 66 -12.70 29.11 -13.19
C LEU A 66 -12.11 28.01 -14.09
N ASP A 67 -11.43 27.02 -13.51
CA ASP A 67 -10.81 25.91 -14.24
C ASP A 67 -11.82 24.79 -14.53
N VAL A 68 -12.97 24.79 -13.83
CA VAL A 68 -14.08 23.86 -14.05
C VAL A 68 -14.89 24.30 -15.27
N THR A 69 -14.37 23.97 -16.45
CA THR A 69 -15.03 24.19 -17.74
C THR A 69 -15.81 22.95 -18.19
N ALA A 70 -16.72 23.11 -19.16
CA ALA A 70 -17.42 21.98 -19.76
C ALA A 70 -16.45 20.98 -20.44
N ASP A 71 -15.37 21.50 -21.03
CA ASP A 71 -14.31 20.68 -21.62
C ASP A 71 -13.59 19.86 -20.55
N PHE A 72 -13.20 20.47 -19.43
CA PHE A 72 -12.59 19.78 -18.30
C PHE A 72 -13.44 18.61 -17.78
N LEU A 73 -14.76 18.78 -17.67
CA LEU A 73 -15.67 17.70 -17.26
C LEU A 73 -15.75 16.55 -18.27
N SER A 74 -15.42 16.81 -19.54
CA SER A 74 -15.49 15.82 -20.63
C SER A 74 -14.18 15.07 -20.87
N THR A 75 -13.03 15.67 -20.54
CA THR A 75 -11.69 15.11 -20.78
C THR A 75 -10.87 14.94 -19.50
N TRP A 76 -11.53 14.92 -18.36
CA TRP A 76 -10.92 15.00 -17.03
C TRP A 76 -9.66 14.12 -16.87
N ASP A 77 -8.53 14.75 -16.57
CA ASP A 77 -7.28 14.12 -16.17
C ASP A 77 -6.91 14.62 -14.77
N ILE A 78 -6.69 13.69 -13.83
CA ILE A 78 -6.28 14.02 -12.47
C ILE A 78 -4.90 14.69 -12.44
N ASN A 79 -4.05 14.44 -13.44
CA ASN A 79 -2.73 15.10 -13.56
C ASN A 79 -2.87 16.62 -13.71
N ASP A 80 -3.97 17.10 -14.32
CA ASP A 80 -4.21 18.54 -14.49
C ASP A 80 -4.44 19.24 -13.14
N LEU A 81 -4.93 18.51 -12.12
CA LEU A 81 -5.18 19.05 -10.78
C LEU A 81 -3.91 19.37 -9.99
N PHE A 82 -2.80 18.69 -10.31
CA PHE A 82 -1.50 18.93 -9.69
C PHE A 82 -0.68 19.99 -10.43
N GLY A 83 -1.17 20.41 -11.61
CA GLY A 83 -0.50 21.33 -12.51
C GLY A 83 0.92 20.88 -12.89
N ASN A 84 1.71 21.78 -13.48
CA ASN A 84 3.09 21.51 -13.85
C ASN A 84 4.08 21.51 -12.66
N ARG A 85 3.59 21.55 -11.41
CA ARG A 85 4.44 21.76 -10.23
C ARG A 85 5.04 20.47 -9.70
N GLN A 86 4.26 19.40 -9.70
CA GLN A 86 4.66 18.06 -9.24
C GLN A 86 3.81 17.02 -9.98
N SER A 87 4.43 15.91 -10.37
CA SER A 87 3.69 14.82 -11.01
C SER A 87 2.87 14.02 -9.99
N LEU A 88 1.73 13.46 -10.42
CA LEU A 88 0.93 12.54 -9.59
C LEU A 88 1.78 11.39 -9.03
N ALA A 89 2.75 10.89 -9.79
CA ALA A 89 3.64 9.81 -9.39
C ALA A 89 4.62 10.21 -8.26
N GLU A 90 4.94 11.49 -8.12
CA GLU A 90 5.78 11.99 -7.04
C GLU A 90 5.01 12.15 -5.73
N ILE A 91 3.72 12.52 -5.80
CA ILE A 91 2.90 12.79 -4.62
C ILE A 91 2.12 11.55 -4.17
N MET A 92 1.68 10.72 -5.11
CA MET A 92 0.81 9.56 -4.89
C MET A 92 1.36 8.29 -5.56
N PRO A 93 2.58 7.85 -5.22
CA PRO A 93 3.24 6.73 -5.89
C PRO A 93 2.51 5.39 -5.72
N VAL A 94 1.94 5.10 -4.55
CA VAL A 94 1.21 3.84 -4.31
C VAL A 94 -0.07 3.81 -5.12
N TRP A 95 -0.81 4.92 -5.18
CA TRP A 95 -2.00 5.04 -6.02
C TRP A 95 -1.70 4.83 -7.51
N VAL A 96 -0.65 5.49 -8.04
CA VAL A 96 -0.23 5.32 -9.44
C VAL A 96 0.17 3.87 -9.72
N HIS A 97 0.87 3.21 -8.79
CA HIS A 97 1.23 1.81 -8.94
C HIS A 97 -0.01 0.89 -9.01
N ILE A 98 -1.02 1.13 -8.16
CA ILE A 98 -2.29 0.40 -8.21
C ILE A 98 -2.99 0.57 -9.56
N LEU A 99 -3.10 1.81 -10.05
CA LEU A 99 -3.73 2.11 -11.34
C LEU A 99 -3.00 1.42 -12.50
N GLN A 100 -1.66 1.46 -12.52
CA GLN A 100 -0.86 0.78 -13.53
C GLN A 100 -1.02 -0.74 -13.47
N ALA A 101 -1.08 -1.33 -12.27
CA ALA A 101 -1.31 -2.76 -12.11
C ALA A 101 -2.70 -3.16 -12.59
N ALA A 102 -3.73 -2.36 -12.30
CA ALA A 102 -5.11 -2.61 -12.70
C ALA A 102 -5.35 -2.46 -14.22
N THR A 103 -4.63 -1.54 -14.88
CA THR A 103 -4.77 -1.30 -16.33
C THR A 103 -3.94 -2.23 -17.21
N ARG A 104 -3.00 -2.97 -16.62
CA ARG A 104 -2.22 -4.02 -17.31
C ARG A 104 -2.88 -5.40 -17.25
N ALA A 105 -4.02 -5.53 -16.57
CA ALA A 105 -4.87 -6.73 -16.54
C ALA A 105 -5.89 -6.69 -17.69
#